data_AF-B6G8B6-F1
#
_entry.id   AF-B6G8B6-F1
#
_cell.length_a   1.000
_cell.length_b   1.000
_cell.length_c   1.000
_cell.angle_alpha   90.00
_cell.angle_beta   90.00
_cell.angle_gamma   90.00
#
_symmetry.space_group_name_H-M   'P 1'
#
loop_
_entity.id
_entity.type
_entity.pdbx_description
1 polymer ?
#
loop_
_entity_poly.entity_id
_entity_poly.type
_entity_poly.pdbx_seq_one_letter_code
_entity_poly.pdbx_strand_id
1 'polypeptide(L)'
;MILTVTMNPAIDTAYQLDKLVIDDVNRVVPKKTAGGKGLNVSRVLCQLGDDVVATGLLGGHMGAYMGSLMDADGIKHDFTPIAGETRICLNILHEGNQTELLESGPEISADELEAFTAKFAELVAKADCVTISGSLPKGVPADYYAGMVAECVRHNVPVLLDTSGASLDAALEAESKPTLLKPNLTEINALLGTSYTPEQVNDLAAALKADKRFADIEWVVVSMGAAGSFAFHGDKIYRAKTPDIPAVNATGSGDSTIAGFAHAIAAGSDDVTVLKTGNTCGKLNAMDPQTGHLVIEKWDEVYNAVEVTEL
;
A
#
# COMPACT_ATOMS: atom_id res chain seq x y z
N MET A 1 -0.42 -5.98 -17.51
CA MET A 1 0.29 -4.92 -16.77
C MET A 1 -0.50 -4.55 -15.52
N ILE A 2 0.17 -4.46 -14.37
CA ILE A 2 -0.39 -3.96 -13.11
C ILE A 2 -0.03 -2.48 -12.97
N LEU A 3 -1.04 -1.63 -12.77
CA LEU A 3 -0.87 -0.19 -12.60
C LEU A 3 -0.86 0.17 -11.11
N THR A 4 0.20 0.81 -10.63
CA THR A 4 0.29 1.24 -9.23
C THR A 4 0.20 2.76 -9.13
N VAL A 5 -0.66 3.29 -8.27
CA VAL A 5 -0.89 4.72 -8.09
C VAL A 5 -0.28 5.21 -6.78
N THR A 6 0.53 6.26 -6.85
CA THR A 6 1.06 6.99 -5.69
C THR A 6 0.79 8.49 -5.83
N MET A 7 -0.23 9.00 -5.14
CA MET A 7 -0.63 10.41 -5.26
C MET A 7 0.27 11.39 -4.48
N ASN A 8 0.96 10.91 -3.45
CA ASN A 8 1.85 11.74 -2.62
C ASN A 8 3.22 11.06 -2.40
N PRO A 9 3.99 10.81 -3.48
CA PRO A 9 5.29 10.16 -3.40
C PRO A 9 6.29 11.05 -2.64
N ALA A 10 7.33 10.43 -2.09
CA ALA A 10 8.33 11.12 -1.30
C ALA A 10 9.73 10.56 -1.55
N ILE A 11 10.76 11.39 -1.54
CA ILE A 11 12.13 10.87 -1.52
C ILE A 11 12.41 10.46 -0.07
N ASP A 12 12.36 9.15 0.17
CA ASP A 12 12.66 8.59 1.48
C ASP A 12 14.16 8.71 1.71
N THR A 13 14.55 9.50 2.69
CA THR A 13 15.94 9.78 3.07
C THR A 13 16.21 9.20 4.44
N ALA A 14 17.00 8.13 4.47
CA ALA A 14 17.41 7.46 5.70
C ALA A 14 18.77 7.98 6.19
N TYR A 15 18.84 8.29 7.49
CA TYR A 15 20.06 8.57 8.22
C TYR A 15 20.29 7.49 9.26
N GLN A 16 21.41 6.79 9.16
CA GLN A 16 21.86 5.86 10.19
C GLN A 16 22.83 6.59 11.13
N LEU A 17 22.51 6.57 12.42
CA LEU A 17 23.31 7.16 13.48
C LEU A 17 23.51 6.15 14.61
N ASP A 18 24.68 6.15 15.23
CA ASP A 18 24.89 5.42 16.49
C ASP A 18 24.12 6.09 17.63
N LYS A 19 24.05 7.42 17.59
CA LYS A 19 23.34 8.26 18.57
C LYS A 19 22.84 9.54 17.89
N LEU A 20 21.60 9.93 18.19
CA LEU A 20 21.06 11.22 17.80
C LEU A 20 21.36 12.26 18.89
N VAL A 21 22.17 13.27 18.57
CA VAL A 21 22.50 14.35 19.52
C VAL A 21 21.59 15.54 19.26
N ILE A 22 20.70 15.82 20.20
CA ILE A 22 19.81 17.00 20.15
C ILE A 22 20.62 18.26 20.47
N ASP A 23 20.32 19.36 19.78
CA ASP A 23 20.99 20.67 19.92
C ASP A 23 22.50 20.62 19.57
N ASP A 24 22.91 19.71 18.68
CA ASP A 24 24.29 19.58 18.20
C ASP A 24 24.34 19.12 16.73
N VAL A 25 25.54 19.15 16.14
CA VAL A 25 25.81 18.74 14.77
C VAL A 25 25.92 17.21 14.68
N ASN A 26 25.02 16.62 13.89
CA ASN A 26 25.08 15.20 13.51
C ASN A 26 25.57 15.10 12.06
N ARG A 27 26.62 14.31 11.81
CA ARG A 27 27.18 14.11 10.46
C ARG A 27 26.78 12.75 9.93
N VAL A 28 26.17 12.71 8.76
CA VAL A 28 25.54 11.52 8.18
C VAL A 28 25.81 11.42 6.68
N VAL A 29 25.71 10.20 6.16
CA VAL A 29 25.61 9.92 4.73
C VAL A 29 24.18 9.47 4.45
N PRO A 30 23.38 10.22 3.67
CA PRO A 30 22.01 9.81 3.34
C PRO A 30 22.00 8.56 2.46
N LYS A 31 21.07 7.65 2.75
CA LYS A 31 20.55 6.70 1.75
C LYS A 31 19.20 7.23 1.26
N LYS A 32 19.06 7.41 -0.05
CA LYS A 32 17.84 7.94 -0.67
C LYS A 32 17.19 6.90 -1.59
N THR A 33 15.89 6.76 -1.50
CA THR A 33 15.11 5.82 -2.31
C THR A 33 13.84 6.47 -2.84
N ALA A 34 13.31 5.92 -3.93
CA ALA A 34 12.02 6.34 -4.46
C ALA A 34 10.89 5.88 -3.52
N GLY A 35 10.34 6.78 -2.71
CA GLY A 35 9.48 6.45 -1.58
C GLY A 35 8.00 6.70 -1.79
N GLY A 36 7.20 6.07 -0.94
CA GLY A 36 5.74 6.11 -0.99
C GLY A 36 5.12 4.72 -1.12
N LYS A 37 3.94 4.54 -0.53
CA LYS A 37 3.29 3.22 -0.41
C LYS A 37 3.11 2.52 -1.76
N GLY A 38 2.60 3.22 -2.78
CA GLY A 38 2.44 2.62 -4.11
C GLY A 38 3.76 2.30 -4.82
N LEU A 39 4.86 3.00 -4.50
CA LEU A 39 6.19 2.66 -5.00
C LEU A 39 6.81 1.45 -4.27
N ASN A 40 6.47 1.25 -2.99
CA ASN A 40 6.78 -0.01 -2.30
C ASN A 40 6.04 -1.18 -2.95
N VAL A 41 4.75 -1.01 -3.27
CA VAL A 41 3.97 -1.99 -4.04
C VAL A 41 4.65 -2.28 -5.38
N SER A 42 5.04 -1.24 -6.13
CA SER A 42 5.73 -1.36 -7.43
C SER A 42 6.98 -2.22 -7.34
N ARG A 43 7.85 -1.94 -6.35
CA ARG A 43 9.10 -2.67 -6.15
C ARG A 43 8.87 -4.15 -5.87
N VAL A 44 7.87 -4.47 -5.05
CA VAL A 44 7.57 -5.85 -4.69
C VAL A 44 7.01 -6.61 -5.90
N LEU A 45 6.09 -5.99 -6.65
CA LEU A 45 5.57 -6.58 -7.90
C LEU A 45 6.69 -6.84 -8.93
N CYS A 46 7.64 -5.91 -9.07
CA CYS A 46 8.81 -6.13 -9.94
C CYS A 46 9.66 -7.34 -9.50
N GLN A 47 9.83 -7.56 -8.18
CA GLN A 47 10.53 -8.73 -7.64
C GLN A 47 9.76 -10.03 -7.88
N LEU A 48 8.43 -9.99 -7.91
CA LEU A 48 7.57 -11.12 -8.26
C LEU A 48 7.54 -11.39 -9.78
N GLY A 49 8.14 -10.51 -10.58
CA GLY A 49 8.24 -10.66 -12.04
C GLY A 49 7.05 -10.10 -12.82
N ASP A 50 6.20 -9.29 -12.18
CA ASP A 50 5.06 -8.67 -12.85
C ASP A 50 5.48 -7.55 -13.81
N ASP A 51 4.69 -7.33 -14.87
CA ASP A 51 4.81 -6.13 -15.69
C ASP A 51 4.08 -4.96 -15.03
N VAL A 52 4.85 -4.02 -14.48
CA VAL A 52 4.35 -2.92 -13.63
C VAL A 52 4.56 -1.57 -14.30
N VAL A 53 3.57 -0.67 -14.17
CA VAL A 53 3.74 0.76 -14.43
C VAL A 53 3.34 1.55 -13.20
N ALA A 54 4.24 2.40 -12.69
CA ALA A 54 3.97 3.32 -11.61
C ALA A 54 3.46 4.67 -12.14
N THR A 55 2.39 5.20 -11.56
CA THR A 55 1.82 6.51 -11.91
C THR A 55 1.42 7.30 -10.67
N GLY A 56 1.05 8.57 -10.88
CA GLY A 56 0.72 9.54 -9.84
C GLY A 56 1.15 10.95 -10.23
N LEU A 57 1.61 11.73 -9.25
CA LEU A 57 2.05 13.11 -9.42
C LEU A 57 3.53 13.28 -9.06
N LEU A 58 4.33 13.93 -9.91
CA LEU A 58 5.72 14.31 -9.62
C LEU A 58 5.98 15.74 -10.05
N GLY A 59 6.76 16.49 -9.29
CA GLY A 59 7.03 17.88 -9.65
C GLY A 59 8.38 18.41 -9.17
N GLY A 60 8.82 19.42 -9.89
CA GLY A 60 10.10 20.09 -9.65
C GLY A 60 11.34 19.19 -9.85
N HIS A 61 12.44 19.60 -9.23
CA HIS A 61 13.72 18.91 -9.33
C HIS A 61 13.69 17.59 -8.56
N MET A 62 13.03 17.56 -7.41
CA MET A 62 12.83 16.36 -6.62
C MET A 62 11.96 15.34 -7.34
N GLY A 63 10.97 15.77 -8.13
CA GLY A 63 10.20 14.88 -9.00
C GLY A 63 11.07 14.26 -10.10
N ALA A 64 11.94 15.04 -10.73
CA ALA A 64 12.89 14.51 -11.71
C ALA A 64 13.90 13.53 -11.06
N TYR A 65 14.39 13.84 -9.87
CA TYR A 65 15.28 12.96 -9.13
C TYR A 65 14.58 11.65 -8.71
N MET A 66 13.32 11.73 -8.27
CA MET A 66 12.46 10.55 -8.04
C MET A 66 12.38 9.65 -9.27
N GLY A 67 12.15 10.25 -10.46
CA GLY A 67 12.18 9.53 -11.73
C GLY A 67 13.48 8.75 -11.94
N SER A 68 14.63 9.39 -11.72
CA SER A 68 15.93 8.72 -11.85
C SER A 68 16.17 7.60 -10.83
N LEU A 69 15.59 7.70 -9.62
CA LEU A 69 15.65 6.65 -8.62
C LEU A 69 14.79 5.44 -9.04
N MET A 70 13.60 5.68 -9.60
CA MET A 70 12.76 4.61 -10.16
C MET A 70 13.42 3.93 -11.36
N ASP A 71 14.07 4.70 -12.24
CA ASP A 71 14.83 4.15 -13.38
C ASP A 71 15.98 3.25 -12.90
N ALA A 72 16.69 3.65 -11.84
CA ALA A 72 17.77 2.87 -11.24
C ALA A 72 17.26 1.57 -10.59
N ASP A 73 16.03 1.59 -10.04
CA ASP A 73 15.34 0.41 -9.49
C ASP A 73 14.67 -0.46 -10.59
N GLY A 74 14.72 -0.04 -11.87
CA GLY A 74 14.11 -0.76 -13.00
C GLY A 74 12.58 -0.67 -13.06
N ILE A 75 11.97 0.29 -12.35
CA ILE A 75 10.52 0.47 -12.28
C ILE A 75 10.09 1.34 -13.47
N LYS A 76 9.24 0.82 -14.36
CA LYS A 76 8.63 1.65 -15.41
C LYS A 76 7.65 2.63 -14.77
N HIS A 77 7.67 3.89 -15.19
CA HIS A 77 6.84 4.93 -14.61
C HIS A 77 6.28 5.90 -15.66
N ASP A 78 5.08 6.42 -15.39
CA ASP A 78 4.37 7.41 -16.19
C ASP A 78 3.58 8.35 -15.27
N PHE A 79 4.29 9.27 -14.61
CA PHE A 79 3.70 10.25 -13.69
C PHE A 79 3.21 11.50 -14.44
N THR A 80 2.22 12.19 -13.86
CA THR A 80 1.77 13.50 -14.33
C THR A 80 2.62 14.59 -13.68
N PRO A 81 3.21 15.51 -14.47
CA PRO A 81 3.99 16.60 -13.93
C PRO A 81 3.12 17.59 -13.18
N ILE A 82 3.62 18.10 -12.06
CA ILE A 82 3.02 19.19 -11.28
C ILE A 82 4.05 20.31 -11.03
N ALA A 83 3.59 21.50 -10.73
CA ALA A 83 4.41 22.67 -10.46
C ALA A 83 5.09 22.61 -9.08
N GLY A 84 4.43 22.02 -8.09
CA GLY A 84 4.97 21.87 -6.73
C GLY A 84 6.10 20.86 -6.64
N GLU A 85 7.02 21.05 -5.69
CA GLU A 85 8.16 20.15 -5.49
C GLU A 85 7.72 18.84 -4.81
N THR A 86 8.11 17.68 -5.34
CA THR A 86 7.94 16.39 -4.66
C THR A 86 8.65 16.40 -3.31
N ARG A 87 7.97 15.89 -2.27
CA ARG A 87 8.41 16.01 -0.87
C ARG A 87 9.56 15.06 -0.50
N ILE A 88 10.13 15.32 0.67
CA ILE A 88 11.08 14.44 1.34
C ILE A 88 10.44 13.85 2.60
N CYS A 89 10.70 12.58 2.85
CA CYS A 89 10.47 11.97 4.16
C CYS A 89 11.83 11.62 4.77
N LEU A 90 12.09 12.11 5.97
CA LEU A 90 13.33 11.84 6.69
C LEU A 90 13.08 10.75 7.71
N ASN A 91 13.88 9.68 7.64
CA ASN A 91 13.89 8.61 8.62
C ASN A 91 15.25 8.55 9.31
N ILE A 92 15.28 8.78 10.61
CA ILE A 92 16.49 8.78 11.43
C ILE A 92 16.49 7.52 12.29
N LEU A 93 17.38 6.60 11.97
CA LEU A 93 17.60 5.35 12.70
C LEU A 93 18.72 5.56 13.72
N HIS A 94 18.40 5.43 15.01
CA HIS A 94 19.37 5.65 16.08
C HIS A 94 19.04 4.82 17.33
N GLU A 95 20.04 4.17 17.94
CA GLU A 95 19.89 3.50 19.25
C GLU A 95 18.73 2.48 19.30
N GLY A 96 18.42 1.82 18.18
CA GLY A 96 17.27 0.90 18.05
C GLY A 96 15.90 1.58 17.89
N ASN A 97 15.88 2.91 17.78
CA ASN A 97 14.69 3.74 17.55
C ASN A 97 14.61 4.21 16.10
N GLN A 98 13.40 4.65 15.74
CA GLN A 98 13.06 5.26 14.46
C GLN A 98 12.39 6.61 14.72
N THR A 99 12.98 7.70 14.23
CA THR A 99 12.40 9.05 14.29
C THR A 99 12.12 9.55 12.88
N GLU A 100 10.86 9.89 12.60
CA GLU A 100 10.41 10.29 11.26
C GLU A 100 10.00 11.76 11.21
N LEU A 101 10.41 12.46 10.14
CA LEU A 101 9.89 13.77 9.77
C LEU A 101 9.25 13.69 8.40
N LEU A 102 7.93 13.86 8.37
CA LEU A 102 7.12 13.70 7.17
C LEU A 102 6.63 15.06 6.69
N GLU A 103 7.17 15.54 5.57
CA GLU A 103 6.65 16.75 4.93
C GLU A 103 5.23 16.48 4.39
N SER A 104 4.35 17.50 4.43
CA SER A 104 2.98 17.31 3.93
C SER A 104 2.90 17.08 2.42
N GLY A 105 3.90 17.58 1.68
CA GLY A 105 3.93 17.58 0.22
C GLY A 105 3.25 18.77 -0.44
N PRO A 106 3.31 18.79 -1.78
CA PRO A 106 2.83 19.91 -2.58
C PRO A 106 1.30 20.03 -2.51
N GLU A 107 0.82 21.23 -2.79
CA GLU A 107 -0.59 21.48 -3.05
C GLU A 107 -0.85 21.32 -4.54
N ILE A 108 -1.86 20.52 -4.88
CA ILE A 108 -2.21 20.19 -6.26
C ILE A 108 -3.34 21.12 -6.72
N SER A 109 -3.16 21.73 -7.89
CA SER A 109 -4.18 22.57 -8.51
C SER A 109 -5.27 21.73 -9.19
N ALA A 110 -6.42 22.35 -9.44
CA ALA A 110 -7.52 21.69 -10.15
C ALA A 110 -7.11 21.23 -11.56
N ASP A 111 -6.37 22.06 -12.30
CA ASP A 111 -5.92 21.75 -13.67
C ASP A 111 -4.94 20.55 -13.70
N GLU A 112 -4.03 20.47 -12.72
CA GLU A 112 -3.11 19.32 -12.58
C GLU A 112 -3.86 18.04 -12.21
N LEU A 113 -4.87 18.15 -11.34
CA LEU A 113 -5.70 17.01 -10.95
C LEU A 113 -6.55 16.51 -12.12
N GLU A 114 -7.10 17.42 -12.93
CA GLU A 114 -7.82 17.09 -14.16
C GLU A 114 -6.89 16.40 -15.18
N ALA A 115 -5.68 16.92 -15.37
CA ALA A 115 -4.68 16.32 -16.25
C ALA A 115 -4.31 14.89 -15.80
N PHE A 116 -4.12 14.66 -14.49
CA PHE A 116 -3.88 13.33 -13.96
C PHE A 116 -5.10 12.42 -14.11
N THR A 117 -6.32 12.93 -13.90
CA THR A 117 -7.56 12.16 -14.09
C THR A 117 -7.66 11.63 -15.53
N ALA A 118 -7.38 12.49 -16.52
CA ALA A 118 -7.39 12.10 -17.92
C ALA A 118 -6.32 11.03 -18.23
N LYS A 119 -5.09 11.20 -17.74
CA LYS A 119 -4.02 10.21 -17.89
C LYS A 119 -4.39 8.87 -17.23
N PHE A 120 -4.94 8.92 -16.02
CA PHE A 120 -5.32 7.73 -15.28
C PHE A 120 -6.34 6.88 -16.07
N ALA A 121 -7.35 7.52 -16.66
CA ALA A 121 -8.32 6.82 -17.52
C ALA A 121 -7.66 6.10 -18.71
N GLU A 122 -6.64 6.71 -19.34
CA GLU A 122 -5.89 6.09 -20.45
C GLU A 122 -5.03 4.90 -20.01
N LEU A 123 -4.48 4.95 -18.79
CA LEU A 123 -3.65 3.89 -18.21
C LEU A 123 -4.51 2.72 -17.74
N VAL A 124 -5.64 2.99 -17.08
CA VAL A 124 -6.59 1.97 -16.61
C VAL A 124 -7.10 1.12 -17.77
N ALA A 125 -7.37 1.72 -18.93
CA ALA A 125 -7.82 1.00 -20.13
C ALA A 125 -6.82 -0.07 -20.64
N LYS A 126 -5.59 -0.08 -20.14
CA LYS A 126 -4.51 -1.02 -20.51
C LYS A 126 -4.06 -1.90 -19.33
N ALA A 127 -4.67 -1.74 -18.16
CA ALA A 127 -4.28 -2.43 -16.95
C ALA A 127 -5.11 -3.69 -16.74
N ASP A 128 -4.49 -4.74 -16.22
CA ASP A 128 -5.16 -5.97 -15.79
C ASP A 128 -5.58 -5.88 -14.30
N CYS A 129 -4.93 -4.99 -13.55
CA CYS A 129 -5.17 -4.76 -12.13
C CYS A 129 -4.60 -3.39 -11.74
N VAL A 130 -5.24 -2.69 -10.80
CA VAL A 130 -4.82 -1.39 -10.29
C VAL A 130 -4.65 -1.43 -8.78
N THR A 131 -3.55 -0.89 -8.25
CA THR A 131 -3.39 -0.66 -6.82
C THR A 131 -3.35 0.83 -6.53
N ILE A 132 -4.15 1.31 -5.57
CA ILE A 132 -4.17 2.69 -5.13
C ILE A 132 -3.73 2.72 -3.67
N SER A 133 -2.62 3.39 -3.37
CA SER A 133 -2.00 3.30 -2.05
C SER A 133 -1.54 4.65 -1.48
N GLY A 134 -1.84 4.85 -0.21
CA GLY A 134 -1.37 5.99 0.59
C GLY A 134 -2.34 7.17 0.63
N SER A 135 -1.85 8.28 1.22
CA SER A 135 -2.65 9.49 1.42
C SER A 135 -2.70 10.37 0.17
N LEU A 136 -3.76 11.17 0.08
CA LEU A 136 -3.87 12.23 -0.91
C LEU A 136 -2.99 13.43 -0.53
N PRO A 137 -2.38 14.13 -1.51
CA PRO A 137 -1.66 15.37 -1.27
C PRO A 137 -2.63 16.53 -0.99
N LYS A 138 -2.09 17.69 -0.57
CA LYS A 138 -2.91 18.88 -0.31
C LYS A 138 -3.60 19.35 -1.60
N GLY A 139 -4.79 19.93 -1.47
CA GLY A 139 -5.59 20.41 -2.61
C GLY A 139 -6.43 19.34 -3.28
N VAL A 140 -6.22 18.04 -2.97
CA VAL A 140 -7.01 16.95 -3.55
C VAL A 140 -8.20 16.61 -2.63
N PRO A 141 -9.44 16.55 -3.15
CA PRO A 141 -10.63 16.18 -2.39
C PRO A 141 -10.54 14.76 -1.79
N ALA A 142 -11.09 14.56 -0.59
CA ALA A 142 -10.99 13.28 0.12
C ALA A 142 -11.64 12.10 -0.64
N ASP A 143 -12.66 12.37 -1.44
CA ASP A 143 -13.40 11.43 -2.29
C ASP A 143 -12.73 11.13 -3.63
N TYR A 144 -11.56 11.72 -3.91
CA TYR A 144 -10.88 11.53 -5.19
C TYR A 144 -10.58 10.07 -5.51
N TYR A 145 -10.19 9.26 -4.50
CA TYR A 145 -9.99 7.83 -4.70
C TYR A 145 -11.29 7.07 -5.02
N ALA A 146 -12.45 7.51 -4.53
CA ALA A 146 -13.72 6.92 -4.93
C ALA A 146 -13.98 7.14 -6.43
N GLY A 147 -13.65 8.31 -6.96
CA GLY A 147 -13.69 8.59 -8.40
C GLY A 147 -12.74 7.70 -9.20
N MET A 148 -11.52 7.47 -8.70
CA MET A 148 -10.57 6.55 -9.34
C MET A 148 -11.06 5.10 -9.33
N VAL A 149 -11.67 4.65 -8.23
CA VAL A 149 -12.29 3.32 -8.14
C VAL A 149 -13.44 3.20 -9.14
N ALA A 150 -14.30 4.22 -9.26
CA ALA A 150 -15.39 4.24 -10.24
C ALA A 150 -14.87 4.11 -11.68
N GLU A 151 -13.75 4.76 -11.99
CA GLU A 151 -13.10 4.64 -13.30
C GLU A 151 -12.60 3.20 -13.55
N CYS A 152 -11.94 2.55 -12.58
CA CYS A 152 -11.55 1.14 -12.69
C CYS A 152 -12.76 0.21 -12.93
N VAL A 153 -13.84 0.41 -12.17
CA VAL A 153 -15.09 -0.36 -12.32
C VAL A 153 -15.68 -0.18 -13.72
N ARG A 154 -15.66 1.05 -14.27
CA ARG A 154 -16.15 1.34 -15.63
C ARG A 154 -15.39 0.56 -16.72
N HIS A 155 -14.11 0.28 -16.51
CA HIS A 155 -13.29 -0.54 -17.42
C HIS A 155 -13.27 -2.03 -17.07
N ASN A 156 -14.00 -2.46 -16.03
CA ASN A 156 -13.96 -3.82 -15.48
C ASN A 156 -12.54 -4.26 -15.05
N VAL A 157 -11.76 -3.33 -14.51
CA VAL A 157 -10.41 -3.60 -14.02
C VAL A 157 -10.44 -3.75 -12.49
N PRO A 158 -9.96 -4.88 -11.95
CA PRO A 158 -9.83 -5.06 -10.50
C PRO A 158 -9.00 -3.95 -9.85
N VAL A 159 -9.50 -3.40 -8.73
CA VAL A 159 -8.80 -2.33 -8.00
C VAL A 159 -8.65 -2.65 -6.52
N LEU A 160 -7.40 -2.59 -6.04
CA LEU A 160 -7.03 -2.77 -4.64
C LEU A 160 -6.76 -1.40 -4.03
N LEU A 161 -7.49 -1.05 -2.97
CA LEU A 161 -7.37 0.23 -2.26
C LEU A 161 -6.76 0.03 -0.86
N ASP A 162 -5.64 0.72 -0.61
CA ASP A 162 -4.96 0.80 0.69
C ASP A 162 -4.76 2.26 1.09
N THR A 163 -5.76 2.82 1.76
CA THR A 163 -5.77 4.20 2.24
C THR A 163 -6.35 4.27 3.65
N SER A 164 -6.35 5.46 4.25
CA SER A 164 -6.78 5.66 5.63
C SER A 164 -7.46 7.00 5.83
N GLY A 165 -8.09 7.17 7.00
CA GLY A 165 -8.76 8.41 7.39
C GLY A 165 -9.88 8.82 6.43
N ALA A 166 -9.99 10.12 6.15
CA ALA A 166 -11.08 10.68 5.35
C ALA A 166 -11.22 10.06 3.94
N SER A 167 -10.12 9.61 3.33
CA SER A 167 -10.17 8.94 2.02
C SER A 167 -10.71 7.52 2.11
N LEU A 168 -10.46 6.82 3.22
CA LEU A 168 -11.07 5.52 3.49
C LEU A 168 -12.57 5.67 3.74
N ASP A 169 -12.95 6.66 4.55
CA ASP A 169 -14.36 6.97 4.83
C ASP A 169 -15.12 7.30 3.54
N ALA A 170 -14.57 8.17 2.69
CA ALA A 170 -15.20 8.52 1.41
C ALA A 170 -15.31 7.32 0.45
N ALA A 171 -14.31 6.44 0.40
CA ALA A 171 -14.38 5.22 -0.42
C ALA A 171 -15.43 4.23 0.11
N LEU A 172 -15.63 4.16 1.43
CA LEU A 172 -16.66 3.35 2.07
C LEU A 172 -18.08 3.90 1.87
N GLU A 173 -18.23 5.21 1.68
CA GLU A 173 -19.52 5.86 1.38
C GLU A 173 -19.89 5.82 -0.11
N ALA A 174 -18.91 5.66 -1.00
CA ALA A 174 -19.11 5.65 -2.44
C ALA A 174 -19.93 4.45 -2.96
N GLU A 175 -20.65 4.65 -4.06
CA GLU A 175 -21.43 3.59 -4.73
C GLU A 175 -20.53 2.58 -5.44
N SER A 176 -19.46 3.05 -6.10
CA SER A 176 -18.48 2.17 -6.74
C SER A 176 -17.50 1.65 -5.70
N LYS A 177 -17.49 0.34 -5.48
CA LYS A 177 -16.63 -0.32 -4.49
C LYS A 177 -15.34 -0.83 -5.12
N PRO A 178 -14.21 -0.79 -4.38
CA PRO A 178 -13.00 -1.45 -4.84
C PRO A 178 -13.19 -2.97 -4.82
N THR A 179 -12.42 -3.68 -5.65
CA THR A 179 -12.36 -5.15 -5.60
C THR A 179 -11.81 -5.61 -4.26
N LEU A 180 -10.79 -4.92 -3.73
CA LEU A 180 -10.21 -5.23 -2.44
C LEU A 180 -9.95 -3.96 -1.63
N LEU A 181 -10.35 -3.98 -0.36
CA LEU A 181 -10.03 -2.98 0.63
C LEU A 181 -9.19 -3.63 1.76
N LYS A 182 -8.02 -3.04 2.08
CA LYS A 182 -7.11 -3.60 3.10
C LYS A 182 -6.88 -2.68 4.31
N PRO A 183 -7.85 -2.47 5.20
CA PRO A 183 -7.57 -1.78 6.44
C PRO A 183 -6.72 -2.66 7.38
N ASN A 184 -6.09 -2.04 8.37
CA ASN A 184 -5.53 -2.76 9.52
C ASN A 184 -6.52 -2.78 10.68
N LEU A 185 -6.26 -3.64 11.68
CA LEU A 185 -7.15 -3.78 12.85
C LEU A 185 -7.32 -2.48 13.64
N THR A 186 -6.30 -1.61 13.68
CA THR A 186 -6.40 -0.30 14.34
C THR A 186 -7.36 0.62 13.60
N GLU A 187 -7.30 0.66 12.27
CA GLU A 187 -8.21 1.44 11.42
C GLU A 187 -9.65 0.93 11.55
N ILE A 188 -9.87 -0.38 11.52
CA ILE A 188 -11.21 -0.96 11.73
C ILE A 188 -11.75 -0.62 13.13
N ASN A 189 -10.93 -0.77 14.17
CA ASN A 189 -11.34 -0.43 15.53
C ASN A 189 -11.69 1.05 15.68
N ALA A 190 -10.93 1.95 15.07
CA ALA A 190 -11.26 3.37 15.04
C ALA A 190 -12.58 3.64 14.32
N LEU A 191 -12.81 3.00 13.17
CA LEU A 191 -14.00 3.17 12.33
C LEU A 191 -15.29 2.61 12.95
N LEU A 192 -15.17 1.56 13.77
CA LEU A 192 -16.30 0.94 14.48
C LEU A 192 -16.47 1.47 15.92
N GLY A 193 -15.51 2.23 16.44
CA GLY A 193 -15.50 2.64 17.85
C GLY A 193 -15.32 1.46 18.81
N THR A 194 -14.51 0.46 18.42
CA THR A 194 -14.30 -0.80 19.14
C THR A 194 -12.83 -1.03 19.49
N SER A 195 -12.54 -2.16 20.13
CA SER A 195 -11.18 -2.58 20.50
C SER A 195 -10.97 -4.09 20.35
N TYR A 196 -11.36 -4.65 19.20
CA TYR A 196 -11.17 -6.06 18.88
C TYR A 196 -9.70 -6.44 18.86
N THR A 197 -9.39 -7.66 19.29
CA THR A 197 -8.07 -8.27 19.20
C THR A 197 -8.03 -9.38 18.13
N PRO A 198 -6.83 -9.85 17.72
CA PRO A 198 -6.69 -10.93 16.74
C PRO A 198 -7.34 -12.28 17.13
N GLU A 199 -7.72 -12.45 18.39
CA GLU A 199 -8.43 -13.61 18.94
C GLU A 199 -9.96 -13.49 18.79
N GLN A 200 -10.49 -12.28 18.59
CA GLN A 200 -11.92 -11.99 18.52
C GLN A 200 -12.45 -11.94 17.08
N VAL A 201 -11.93 -12.81 16.21
CA VAL A 201 -12.21 -12.78 14.76
C VAL A 201 -13.70 -12.96 14.45
N ASN A 202 -14.40 -13.82 15.19
CA ASN A 202 -15.83 -14.05 14.97
C ASN A 202 -16.68 -12.81 15.29
N ASP A 203 -16.34 -12.08 16.35
CA ASP A 203 -17.04 -10.85 16.74
C ASP A 203 -16.74 -9.72 15.73
N LEU A 204 -15.48 -9.60 15.31
CA LEU A 204 -15.06 -8.68 14.26
C LEU A 204 -15.80 -8.96 12.95
N ALA A 205 -15.91 -10.24 12.57
CA ALA A 205 -16.64 -10.66 11.38
C ALA A 205 -18.12 -10.28 11.46
N ALA A 206 -18.77 -10.55 12.59
CA ALA A 206 -20.17 -10.18 12.79
C ALA A 206 -20.37 -8.66 12.70
N ALA A 207 -19.47 -7.87 13.27
CA ALA A 207 -19.54 -6.41 13.22
C ALA A 207 -19.36 -5.86 11.80
N LEU A 208 -18.36 -6.33 11.05
CA LEU A 208 -18.12 -5.91 9.67
C LEU A 208 -19.26 -6.32 8.73
N LYS A 209 -19.82 -7.52 8.91
CA LYS A 209 -20.98 -7.98 8.12
C LYS A 209 -22.26 -7.16 8.40
N ALA A 210 -22.41 -6.66 9.63
CA ALA A 210 -23.54 -5.80 10.00
C ALA A 210 -23.38 -4.36 9.50
N ASP A 211 -22.16 -3.93 9.18
CA ASP A 211 -21.87 -2.58 8.70
C ASP A 211 -22.03 -2.49 7.18
N LYS A 212 -23.09 -1.80 6.76
CA LYS A 212 -23.45 -1.61 5.35
C LYS A 212 -22.39 -0.91 4.51
N ARG A 213 -21.45 -0.20 5.12
CA ARG A 213 -20.35 0.48 4.41
C ARG A 213 -19.43 -0.51 3.69
N PHE A 214 -19.31 -1.73 4.23
CA PHE A 214 -18.52 -2.81 3.66
C PHE A 214 -19.32 -3.71 2.71
N ALA A 215 -20.63 -3.45 2.54
CA ALA A 215 -21.43 -4.17 1.56
C ALA A 215 -20.88 -3.94 0.15
N ASP A 216 -21.02 -4.96 -0.69
CA ASP A 216 -20.62 -4.96 -2.11
C ASP A 216 -19.12 -4.79 -2.39
N ILE A 217 -18.27 -4.73 -1.35
CA ILE A 217 -16.82 -4.90 -1.49
C ILE A 217 -16.53 -6.40 -1.59
N GLU A 218 -15.95 -6.84 -2.70
CA GLU A 218 -15.69 -8.25 -2.95
C GLU A 218 -14.70 -8.82 -1.93
N TRP A 219 -13.58 -8.14 -1.70
CA TRP A 219 -12.58 -8.47 -0.69
C TRP A 219 -12.44 -7.39 0.39
N VAL A 220 -12.67 -7.76 1.64
CA VAL A 220 -12.30 -6.92 2.80
C VAL A 220 -11.25 -7.67 3.60
N VAL A 221 -10.00 -7.22 3.55
CA VAL A 221 -8.87 -7.89 4.22
C VAL A 221 -8.35 -7.05 5.38
N VAL A 222 -8.63 -7.49 6.60
CA VAL A 222 -8.13 -6.85 7.83
C VAL A 222 -6.77 -7.44 8.21
N SER A 223 -5.72 -6.65 8.04
CA SER A 223 -4.38 -7.03 8.48
C SER A 223 -4.20 -6.88 10.01
N MET A 224 -3.50 -7.83 10.63
CA MET A 224 -3.28 -7.91 12.08
C MET A 224 -1.80 -8.09 12.45
N GLY A 225 -0.90 -7.58 11.62
CA GLY A 225 0.55 -7.65 11.84
C GLY A 225 1.05 -9.10 11.94
N ALA A 226 1.76 -9.41 13.03
CA ALA A 226 2.33 -10.74 13.25
C ALA A 226 1.28 -11.86 13.26
N ALA A 227 0.04 -11.56 13.62
CA ALA A 227 -1.08 -12.50 13.69
C ALA A 227 -1.72 -12.80 12.32
N GLY A 228 -1.15 -12.34 11.22
CA GLY A 228 -1.65 -12.57 9.86
C GLY A 228 -2.81 -11.65 9.50
N SER A 229 -3.86 -12.21 8.89
CA SER A 229 -5.01 -11.44 8.43
C SER A 229 -6.33 -12.20 8.56
N PHE A 230 -7.41 -11.45 8.47
CA PHE A 230 -8.78 -11.92 8.36
C PHE A 230 -9.37 -11.35 7.09
N ALA A 231 -10.20 -12.10 6.38
CA ALA A 231 -10.77 -11.65 5.13
C ALA A 231 -12.22 -12.07 4.94
N PHE A 232 -12.98 -11.21 4.27
CA PHE A 232 -14.20 -11.58 3.57
C PHE A 232 -13.91 -11.75 2.08
N HIS A 233 -14.52 -12.76 1.47
CA HIS A 233 -14.68 -12.85 0.02
C HIS A 233 -16.10 -13.29 -0.32
N GLY A 234 -16.93 -12.35 -0.79
CA GLY A 234 -18.37 -12.56 -0.90
C GLY A 234 -18.98 -12.94 0.47
N ASP A 235 -19.67 -14.09 0.52
CA ASP A 235 -20.26 -14.61 1.77
C ASP A 235 -19.29 -15.41 2.66
N LYS A 236 -18.07 -15.69 2.16
CA LYS A 236 -17.10 -16.53 2.87
C LYS A 236 -16.21 -15.71 3.78
N ILE A 237 -15.79 -16.35 4.85
CA ILE A 237 -14.98 -15.74 5.90
C ILE A 237 -13.71 -16.55 6.05
N TYR A 238 -12.55 -15.89 6.01
CA TYR A 238 -11.25 -16.54 6.09
C TYR A 238 -10.43 -15.99 7.24
N ARG A 239 -9.68 -16.89 7.90
CA ARG A 239 -8.57 -16.56 8.77
C ARG A 239 -7.27 -17.06 8.16
N ALA A 240 -6.35 -16.15 7.89
CA ALA A 240 -4.99 -16.47 7.48
C ALA A 240 -4.04 -16.27 8.68
N LYS A 241 -3.50 -17.36 9.19
CA LYS A 241 -2.45 -17.35 10.22
C LYS A 241 -1.09 -17.48 9.56
N THR A 242 -0.16 -16.66 9.99
CA THR A 242 1.20 -16.62 9.44
C THR A 242 2.21 -17.15 10.45
N PRO A 243 3.33 -17.74 10.00
CA PRO A 243 4.36 -18.22 10.90
C PRO A 243 5.04 -17.08 11.66
N ASP A 244 5.64 -17.42 12.80
CA ASP A 244 6.61 -16.56 13.46
C ASP A 244 7.88 -16.46 12.61
N ILE A 245 8.43 -15.26 12.53
CA ILE A 245 9.62 -14.95 11.73
C ILE A 245 10.58 -14.06 12.54
N PRO A 246 11.88 -14.10 12.27
CA PRO A 246 12.83 -13.13 12.82
C PRO A 246 12.66 -11.78 12.12
N ALA A 247 11.66 -11.00 12.54
CA ALA A 247 11.37 -9.69 11.93
C ALA A 247 12.50 -8.68 12.21
N VAL A 248 12.92 -7.99 11.15
CA VAL A 248 13.95 -6.93 11.16
C VAL A 248 13.30 -5.56 11.00
N ASN A 249 12.45 -5.37 9.98
CA ASN A 249 11.76 -4.11 9.71
C ASN A 249 10.36 -4.35 9.12
N ALA A 250 9.31 -4.08 9.90
CA ALA A 250 7.93 -4.25 9.44
C ALA A 250 7.42 -3.13 8.51
N THR A 251 8.20 -2.06 8.32
CA THR A 251 7.84 -0.96 7.43
C THR A 251 7.73 -1.47 5.98
N GLY A 252 6.61 -1.18 5.33
CA GLY A 252 6.32 -1.67 3.98
C GLY A 252 5.70 -3.07 3.91
N SER A 253 5.50 -3.77 5.03
CA SER A 253 4.87 -5.10 5.01
C SER A 253 3.43 -5.04 4.53
N GLY A 254 2.67 -4.00 4.90
CA GLY A 254 1.32 -3.79 4.39
C GLY A 254 1.29 -3.53 2.88
N ASP A 255 2.23 -2.74 2.39
CA ASP A 255 2.38 -2.43 0.96
C ASP A 255 2.78 -3.71 0.18
N SER A 256 3.69 -4.50 0.74
CA SER A 256 4.10 -5.80 0.19
C SER A 256 2.95 -6.81 0.16
N THR A 257 2.07 -6.78 1.15
CA THR A 257 0.85 -7.58 1.16
C THR A 257 -0.12 -7.16 0.05
N ILE A 258 -0.29 -5.87 -0.22
CA ILE A 258 -1.06 -5.39 -1.39
C ILE A 258 -0.44 -5.88 -2.69
N ALA A 259 0.88 -5.80 -2.84
CA ALA A 259 1.56 -6.34 -4.02
C ALA A 259 1.27 -7.84 -4.21
N GLY A 260 1.37 -8.65 -3.16
CA GLY A 260 1.07 -10.07 -3.24
C GLY A 260 -0.40 -10.36 -3.58
N PHE A 261 -1.35 -9.56 -3.08
CA PHE A 261 -2.75 -9.66 -3.50
C PHE A 261 -2.94 -9.28 -4.97
N ALA A 262 -2.36 -8.17 -5.41
CA ALA A 262 -2.46 -7.72 -6.80
C ALA A 262 -1.89 -8.76 -7.77
N HIS A 263 -0.73 -9.34 -7.43
CA HIS A 263 -0.10 -10.42 -8.18
C HIS A 263 -1.04 -11.63 -8.34
N ALA A 264 -1.56 -12.15 -7.22
CA ALA A 264 -2.41 -13.34 -7.24
C ALA A 264 -3.78 -13.09 -7.92
N ILE A 265 -4.38 -11.91 -7.69
CA ILE A 265 -5.65 -11.51 -8.31
C ILE A 265 -5.49 -11.33 -9.82
N ALA A 266 -4.42 -10.65 -10.27
CA ALA A 266 -4.13 -10.49 -11.70
C ALA A 266 -3.89 -11.83 -12.41
N ALA A 267 -3.35 -12.83 -11.68
CA ALA A 267 -3.19 -14.19 -12.18
C ALA A 267 -4.48 -15.04 -12.15
N GLY A 268 -5.60 -14.53 -11.63
CA GLY A 268 -6.86 -15.26 -11.51
C GLY A 268 -6.82 -16.41 -10.50
N SER A 269 -6.02 -16.26 -9.43
CA SER A 269 -5.83 -17.29 -8.40
C SER A 269 -7.07 -17.48 -7.52
N ASP A 270 -7.18 -18.64 -6.88
CA ASP A 270 -8.22 -18.91 -5.89
C ASP A 270 -8.01 -18.14 -4.56
N ASP A 271 -9.07 -18.07 -3.75
CA ASP A 271 -9.14 -17.36 -2.47
C ASP A 271 -7.98 -17.69 -1.52
N VAL A 272 -7.63 -18.98 -1.40
CA VAL A 272 -6.56 -19.45 -0.51
C VAL A 272 -5.21 -18.99 -1.04
N THR A 273 -4.98 -19.14 -2.34
CA THR A 273 -3.75 -18.70 -3.00
C THR A 273 -3.56 -17.18 -2.89
N VAL A 274 -4.60 -16.37 -3.08
CA VAL A 274 -4.56 -14.91 -2.87
C VAL A 274 -4.14 -14.58 -1.44
N LEU A 275 -4.82 -15.16 -0.46
CA LEU A 275 -4.52 -14.91 0.95
C LEU A 275 -3.12 -15.35 1.34
N LYS A 276 -2.68 -16.54 0.92
CA LYS A 276 -1.32 -17.00 1.20
C LYS A 276 -0.26 -16.09 0.58
N THR A 277 -0.44 -15.71 -0.68
CA THR A 277 0.53 -14.87 -1.41
C THR A 277 0.72 -13.50 -0.76
N GLY A 278 -0.37 -12.80 -0.44
CA GLY A 278 -0.28 -11.49 0.21
C GLY A 278 0.33 -11.54 1.62
N ASN A 279 -0.04 -12.55 2.42
CA ASN A 279 0.54 -12.71 3.76
C ASN A 279 2.03 -13.09 3.69
N THR A 280 2.42 -13.93 2.72
CA THR A 280 3.84 -14.27 2.47
C THR A 280 4.64 -13.04 2.11
N CYS A 281 4.19 -12.22 1.16
CA CYS A 281 4.91 -11.01 0.77
C CYS A 281 5.11 -10.05 1.95
N GLY A 282 4.08 -9.86 2.79
CA GLY A 282 4.18 -9.03 3.98
C GLY A 282 5.21 -9.57 5.00
N LYS A 283 5.27 -10.88 5.19
CA LYS A 283 6.23 -11.53 6.09
C LYS A 283 7.65 -11.49 5.54
N LEU A 284 7.86 -11.76 4.25
CA LEU A 284 9.17 -11.69 3.63
C LEU A 284 9.75 -10.27 3.68
N ASN A 285 8.94 -9.23 3.48
CA ASN A 285 9.38 -7.85 3.72
C ASN A 285 9.82 -7.63 5.15
N ALA A 286 9.05 -8.14 6.13
CA ALA A 286 9.39 -7.95 7.54
C ALA A 286 10.74 -8.57 7.93
N MET A 287 11.26 -9.54 7.17
CA MET A 287 12.55 -10.19 7.43
C MET A 287 13.75 -9.40 6.90
N ASP A 288 13.53 -8.36 6.09
CA ASP A 288 14.58 -7.57 5.45
C ASP A 288 14.71 -6.19 6.12
N PRO A 289 15.92 -5.63 6.29
CA PRO A 289 16.07 -4.22 6.68
C PRO A 289 15.53 -3.22 5.64
N GLN A 290 15.51 -3.58 4.34
CA GLN A 290 15.04 -2.73 3.26
C GLN A 290 13.52 -2.81 3.10
N THR A 291 12.88 -1.64 3.07
CA THR A 291 11.44 -1.51 2.80
C THR A 291 11.11 -1.83 1.34
N GLY A 292 10.07 -2.66 1.13
CA GLY A 292 9.60 -3.08 -0.18
C GLY A 292 10.54 -4.10 -0.85
N HIS A 293 11.24 -4.92 -0.06
CA HIS A 293 12.12 -5.99 -0.55
C HIS A 293 11.67 -7.34 0.01
N LEU A 294 11.68 -8.40 -0.79
CA LEU A 294 11.32 -9.75 -0.37
C LEU A 294 12.58 -10.61 -0.23
N VAL A 295 12.73 -11.29 0.90
CA VAL A 295 13.71 -12.37 1.07
C VAL A 295 13.23 -13.61 0.30
N ILE A 296 13.35 -13.59 -1.04
CA ILE A 296 12.69 -14.54 -1.95
C ILE A 296 13.12 -15.99 -1.72
N GLU A 297 14.32 -16.20 -1.17
CA GLU A 297 14.87 -17.50 -0.82
C GLU A 297 14.09 -18.20 0.30
N LYS A 298 13.30 -17.42 1.05
CA LYS A 298 12.40 -17.89 2.12
C LYS A 298 10.96 -18.06 1.67
N TRP A 299 10.65 -17.87 0.38
CA TRP A 299 9.29 -17.93 -0.13
C TRP A 299 8.58 -19.24 0.20
N ASP A 300 9.15 -20.38 -0.20
CA ASP A 300 8.51 -21.69 0.00
C ASP A 300 8.33 -22.02 1.48
N GLU A 301 9.30 -21.64 2.32
CA GLU A 301 9.24 -21.84 3.78
C GLU A 301 8.05 -21.07 4.37
N VAL A 302 7.95 -19.77 4.08
CA VAL A 302 6.91 -18.91 4.62
C VAL A 302 5.55 -19.23 4.02
N TYR A 303 5.46 -19.37 2.69
CA TYR A 303 4.22 -19.66 1.98
C TYR A 303 3.60 -20.98 2.43
N ASN A 304 4.37 -22.06 2.54
CA ASN A 304 3.83 -23.34 2.98
C ASN A 304 3.37 -23.32 4.45
N ALA A 305 3.94 -22.44 5.27
CA ALA A 305 3.55 -22.26 6.66
C ALA A 305 2.39 -21.27 6.88
N VAL A 306 1.91 -20.55 5.86
CA VAL A 306 0.66 -19.78 5.98
C VAL A 306 -0.53 -20.73 5.94
N GLU A 307 -1.30 -20.73 7.03
CA GLU A 307 -2.53 -21.53 7.19
C GLU A 307 -3.75 -20.65 6.92
N VAL A 308 -4.55 -21.01 5.93
CA VAL A 308 -5.82 -20.33 5.62
C VAL A 308 -6.97 -21.28 5.95
N THR A 309 -7.87 -20.83 6.82
CA THR A 309 -9.08 -21.57 7.23
C THR A 309 -10.32 -20.76 6.93
N GLU A 310 -11.31 -21.37 6.28
CA GLU A 310 -12.67 -20.83 6.19
C GLU A 310 -13.39 -20.99 7.55
N LEU A 311 -14.05 -19.94 8.05
CA LEU A 311 -14.71 -19.89 9.36
C LEU A 311 -16.21 -20.18 9.28
#